data_AF-A6K540-F1
#
_entry.id   AF-A6K540-F1
#
_cell.length_a   1.000
_cell.length_b   1.000
_cell.length_c   1.000
_cell.angle_alpha   90.00
_cell.angle_beta   90.00
_cell.angle_gamma   90.00
#
_symmetry.space_group_name_H-M   'P 1'
#
loop_
_entity.id
_entity.type
_entity.pdbx_description
1 polymer ?
#
loop_
_entity_poly.entity_id
_entity_poly.type
_entity_poly.pdbx_seq_one_letter_code
_entity_poly.pdbx_strand_id
1 'polypeptide(L)'
;MLPSKSIPVINAGHEEFTSIWKSRYDNKHPSQSFDSETLREEKRKQVEMEIRVQVDELMRQELRNLRLAVDREETRPLKSPKKKGGKKSGKKKKEKDLTPDRSVDSLFEELVVIGLIKKSLLVTLNDYIGDCLYLGSTLTLANKIPMPSLFDIRQNIALYGVLRLGSHDIHTMAPLVRSILLVGPSGMGKKMLVQAVCTETGANLFDLSPGNVMGKYPGKNGSQLLMHIVFKPSVIWIGNTEKTFYKKIPKEERRMDPKRIKKDLMRATRQLGPGDRVMLIGTTERPQLAEMKGLCRFYERILFIPRPDYASRYVLWKRMIENQGIGVQQTQSLDISALARVSDGYTPGHILQSIQSVLTERRLLQLTKKPLVASEFVVHLAKLDPVYREEEESLKEWFYKTPLGKKNIKFTKDQQEAEEARLAKEKKKKK
;
A
#
# COMPACT_ATOMS: atom_id res chain seq x y z
N MET A 1 49.46 -9.37 -62.37
CA MET A 1 48.78 -9.26 -61.06
C MET A 1 47.31 -9.58 -61.29
N LEU A 2 46.83 -10.75 -60.84
CA LEU A 2 45.39 -11.05 -60.89
C LEU A 2 44.66 -10.09 -59.94
N PRO A 3 43.55 -9.44 -60.36
CA PRO A 3 42.80 -8.55 -59.49
C PRO A 3 42.25 -9.35 -58.30
N SER A 4 42.36 -8.79 -57.10
CA SER A 4 41.99 -9.47 -55.86
C SER A 4 40.51 -9.85 -55.85
N LYS A 5 40.22 -11.09 -55.43
CA LYS A 5 38.86 -11.65 -55.32
C LYS A 5 37.93 -10.86 -54.38
N SER A 6 38.48 -9.93 -53.59
CA SER A 6 37.74 -9.10 -52.64
C SER A 6 37.14 -7.83 -53.25
N ILE A 7 37.66 -7.33 -54.38
CA ILE A 7 37.17 -6.10 -55.00
C ILE A 7 35.71 -6.21 -55.46
N PRO A 8 35.26 -7.32 -56.10
CA PRO A 8 33.86 -7.45 -56.49
C PRO A 8 32.91 -7.47 -55.30
N VAL A 9 33.32 -8.08 -54.18
CA VAL A 9 32.51 -8.17 -52.95
C VAL A 9 32.37 -6.80 -52.29
N ILE A 10 33.46 -6.03 -52.25
CA ILE A 10 33.44 -4.66 -51.71
C ILE A 10 32.57 -3.76 -52.58
N ASN A 11 32.65 -3.89 -53.90
CA ASN A 11 31.82 -3.10 -54.82
C ASN A 11 30.32 -3.46 -54.68
N ALA A 12 29.99 -4.74 -54.56
CA ALA A 12 28.61 -5.16 -54.31
C ALA A 12 28.04 -4.60 -53.00
N GLY A 13 28.83 -4.65 -51.91
CA GLY A 13 28.43 -4.06 -50.63
C GLY A 13 28.32 -2.52 -50.70
N HIS A 14 29.17 -1.87 -51.49
CA HIS A 14 29.10 -0.43 -51.71
C HIS A 14 27.84 -0.03 -52.50
N GLU A 15 27.46 -0.80 -53.51
CA GLU A 15 26.22 -0.60 -54.28
C GLU A 15 24.97 -0.79 -53.41
N GLU A 16 24.97 -1.80 -52.53
CA GLU A 16 23.89 -2.04 -51.57
C GLU A 16 23.74 -0.90 -50.55
N PHE A 17 24.87 -0.41 -50.00
CA PHE A 17 24.86 0.74 -49.10
C PHE A 17 24.36 2.01 -49.80
N THR A 18 24.81 2.25 -51.03
CA THR A 18 24.47 3.45 -51.79
C THR A 18 23.01 3.47 -52.21
N SER A 19 22.43 2.31 -52.54
CA SER A 19 21.04 2.18 -52.98
C SER A 19 20.03 2.17 -51.83
N ILE A 20 20.33 1.47 -50.73
CA ILE A 20 19.36 1.22 -49.65
C ILE A 20 19.55 2.16 -48.46
N TRP A 21 20.81 2.44 -48.09
CA TRP A 21 21.13 3.03 -46.79
C TRP A 21 21.48 4.53 -46.88
N LYS A 22 22.08 4.98 -47.99
CA LYS A 22 22.54 6.38 -48.16
C LYS A 22 21.44 7.44 -48.01
N SER A 23 20.19 7.10 -48.32
CA SER A 23 19.04 8.03 -48.27
C SER A 23 18.12 7.85 -47.05
N ARG A 24 18.40 6.85 -46.20
CA ARG A 24 17.64 6.61 -44.96
C ARG A 24 18.30 7.32 -43.79
N TYR A 25 17.83 8.53 -43.49
CA TYR A 25 18.25 9.26 -42.29
C TYR A 25 17.51 8.73 -41.05
N ASP A 26 18.26 8.29 -40.03
CA ASP A 26 17.77 7.76 -38.74
C ASP A 26 16.82 8.71 -37.97
N ASN A 27 16.76 9.98 -38.35
CA ASN A 27 15.94 10.99 -37.69
C ASN A 27 14.43 10.88 -37.97
N LYS A 28 13.96 10.01 -38.88
CA LYS A 28 12.52 9.86 -39.20
C LYS A 28 11.83 8.64 -38.56
N HIS A 29 12.56 7.67 -38.01
CA HIS A 29 11.98 6.50 -37.34
C HIS A 29 12.86 6.01 -36.16
N PRO A 30 12.75 6.60 -34.97
CA PRO A 30 13.60 6.31 -33.81
C PRO A 30 13.38 4.94 -33.15
N SER A 31 12.57 4.05 -33.74
CA SER A 31 12.22 2.73 -33.18
C SER A 31 12.76 1.55 -33.98
N GLN A 32 13.76 1.74 -34.85
CA GLN A 32 14.47 0.64 -35.50
C GLN A 32 15.54 0.02 -34.57
N SER A 33 15.12 -0.41 -33.38
CA SER A 33 15.74 -1.58 -32.75
C SER A 33 15.18 -2.84 -33.40
N PHE A 34 15.96 -3.93 -33.42
CA PHE A 34 15.57 -5.25 -33.93
C PHE A 34 14.09 -5.55 -33.71
N ASP A 35 13.43 -6.07 -34.75
CA ASP A 35 12.03 -6.43 -34.67
C ASP A 35 11.86 -7.59 -33.66
N SER A 36 11.38 -7.24 -32.47
CA SER A 36 11.28 -8.17 -31.35
C SER A 36 10.23 -9.26 -31.60
N GLU A 37 9.30 -9.03 -32.53
CA GLU A 37 8.22 -9.97 -32.83
C GLU A 37 8.73 -11.14 -33.66
N THR A 38 9.49 -10.86 -34.73
CA THR A 38 10.13 -11.90 -35.54
C THR A 38 11.10 -12.76 -34.72
N LEU A 39 11.90 -12.13 -33.84
CA LEU A 39 12.83 -12.84 -32.97
C LEU A 39 12.10 -13.69 -31.91
N ARG A 40 10.95 -13.21 -31.42
CA ARG A 40 10.07 -13.99 -30.52
C ARG A 40 9.43 -15.17 -31.24
N GLU A 41 9.02 -15.03 -32.49
CA GLU A 41 8.41 -16.12 -33.27
C GLU A 41 9.40 -17.26 -33.53
N GLU A 42 10.65 -16.93 -33.88
CA GLU A 42 11.70 -17.93 -34.06
C GLU A 42 12.03 -18.66 -32.76
N LYS A 43 12.19 -17.91 -31.66
CA LYS A 43 12.47 -18.49 -30.34
C LYS A 43 11.30 -19.28 -29.78
N ARG A 44 10.05 -18.87 -30.07
CA ARG A 44 8.84 -19.57 -29.63
C ARG A 44 8.79 -20.99 -30.17
N LYS A 45 9.17 -21.22 -31.43
CA LYS A 45 9.21 -22.58 -32.01
C LYS A 45 10.18 -23.50 -31.27
N GLN A 46 11.34 -22.97 -30.87
CA GLN A 46 12.34 -23.73 -30.09
C GLN A 46 11.80 -24.08 -28.70
N VAL A 47 11.27 -23.08 -28.00
CA VAL A 47 10.72 -23.24 -26.64
C VAL A 47 9.49 -24.15 -26.62
N GLU A 48 8.63 -24.09 -27.65
CA GLU A 48 7.43 -24.94 -27.73
C GLU A 48 7.79 -26.43 -27.84
N MET A 49 8.87 -26.77 -28.56
CA MET A 49 9.37 -28.15 -28.63
C MET A 49 9.88 -28.66 -27.28
N GLU A 50 10.60 -27.81 -26.54
CA GLU A 50 11.09 -28.15 -25.19
C GLU A 50 9.92 -28.32 -24.19
N ILE A 51 8.95 -27.42 -24.23
CA ILE A 51 7.78 -27.44 -23.35
C ILE A 51 6.86 -28.62 -23.67
N ARG A 52 6.68 -29.00 -24.94
CA ARG A 52 5.83 -30.15 -25.31
C ARG A 52 6.26 -31.44 -24.63
N VAL A 53 7.57 -31.68 -24.50
CA VAL A 53 8.08 -32.88 -23.81
C VAL A 53 7.68 -32.87 -22.33
N GLN A 54 7.77 -31.72 -21.67
CA GLN A 54 7.37 -31.56 -20.26
C GLN A 54 5.85 -31.69 -20.07
N VAL A 55 5.07 -31.12 -20.99
CA VAL A 55 3.61 -31.21 -20.98
C VAL A 55 3.15 -32.65 -21.20
N ASP A 56 3.75 -33.38 -22.14
CA ASP A 56 3.42 -34.79 -22.38
C ASP A 56 3.74 -35.67 -21.16
N GLU A 57 4.83 -35.36 -20.44
CA GLU A 57 5.18 -36.06 -19.21
C GLU A 57 4.19 -35.78 -18.07
N LEU A 58 3.76 -34.53 -17.91
CA LEU A 58 2.72 -34.13 -16.97
C LEU A 58 1.36 -34.76 -17.31
N MET A 59 0.96 -34.74 -18.57
CA MET A 59 -0.27 -35.39 -19.04
C MET A 59 -0.28 -36.88 -18.73
N ARG A 60 0.85 -37.58 -18.90
CA ARG A 60 0.99 -38.99 -18.49
C ARG A 60 0.90 -39.18 -16.98
N GLN A 61 1.37 -38.24 -16.17
CA GLN A 61 1.20 -38.29 -14.71
C GLN A 61 -0.26 -38.09 -14.31
N GLU A 62 -0.96 -37.13 -14.90
CA GLU A 62 -2.39 -36.89 -14.65
C GLU A 62 -3.24 -38.10 -15.06
N LEU A 63 -2.97 -38.69 -16.22
CA LEU A 63 -3.67 -39.90 -16.67
C LEU A 63 -3.48 -41.08 -15.70
N ARG A 64 -2.28 -41.21 -15.10
CA ARG A 64 -2.02 -42.21 -14.04
C ARG A 64 -2.82 -41.92 -12.78
N ASN A 65 -2.89 -40.66 -12.36
CA ASN A 65 -3.67 -40.25 -11.20
C ASN A 65 -5.17 -40.48 -11.40
N LEU A 66 -5.69 -40.20 -12.61
CA LEU A 66 -7.08 -40.44 -12.97
C LEU A 66 -7.42 -41.94 -12.96
N ARG A 67 -6.54 -42.79 -13.51
CA ARG A 67 -6.72 -44.26 -13.44
C ARG A 67 -6.79 -44.75 -11.99
N LEU A 68 -5.87 -44.28 -11.14
CA LEU A 68 -5.89 -44.61 -9.71
C LEU A 68 -7.15 -44.10 -8.99
N ALA A 69 -7.72 -42.98 -9.42
CA ALA A 69 -8.98 -42.46 -8.88
C ALA A 69 -10.17 -43.34 -9.29
N VAL A 70 -10.23 -43.75 -10.57
CA VAL A 70 -11.27 -44.64 -11.09
C VAL A 70 -11.21 -46.02 -10.42
N ASP A 71 -10.03 -46.62 -10.29
CA ASP A 71 -9.87 -47.91 -9.59
C ASP A 71 -10.31 -47.85 -8.12
N ARG A 72 -10.14 -46.69 -7.46
CA ARG A 72 -10.62 -46.42 -6.09
C ARG A 72 -12.13 -46.24 -6.00
N GLU A 73 -12.78 -45.88 -7.10
CA GLU A 73 -14.25 -45.79 -7.18
C GLU A 73 -14.85 -47.16 -7.49
N GLU A 74 -14.25 -47.93 -8.40
CA GLU A 74 -14.71 -49.29 -8.74
C GLU A 74 -14.56 -50.27 -7.56
N THR A 75 -13.57 -50.08 -6.69
CA THR A 75 -13.33 -50.93 -5.51
C THR A 75 -14.19 -50.59 -4.28
N ARG A 76 -15.17 -49.68 -4.37
CA ARG A 76 -16.13 -49.41 -3.28
C ARG A 76 -17.39 -50.27 -3.41
N PRO A 77 -17.55 -51.35 -2.62
CA PRO A 77 -18.86 -51.99 -2.51
C PRO A 77 -19.85 -51.10 -1.76
N LEU A 78 -21.04 -50.89 -2.34
CA LEU A 78 -22.20 -50.24 -1.72
C LEU A 78 -22.58 -50.96 -0.41
N LYS A 79 -22.21 -50.40 0.75
CA LYS A 79 -22.66 -50.90 2.06
C LYS A 79 -23.94 -50.19 2.50
N SER A 80 -25.00 -50.97 2.70
CA SER A 80 -26.27 -50.60 3.35
C SER A 80 -26.09 -50.14 4.81
N PRO A 81 -26.96 -49.26 5.35
CA PRO A 81 -26.77 -48.66 6.67
C PRO A 81 -27.15 -49.64 7.80
N LYS A 82 -26.19 -49.98 8.66
CA LYS A 82 -26.47 -50.71 9.92
C LYS A 82 -26.78 -49.74 11.06
N LYS A 83 -27.95 -49.95 11.69
CA LYS A 83 -28.38 -49.38 12.97
C LYS A 83 -27.31 -49.58 14.06
N LYS A 84 -27.04 -48.54 14.85
CA LYS A 84 -26.33 -48.64 16.14
C LYS A 84 -27.18 -48.04 17.25
N GLY A 85 -27.48 -48.86 18.26
CA GLY A 85 -27.98 -48.43 19.55
C GLY A 85 -26.85 -48.07 20.53
N GLY A 86 -27.20 -47.29 21.55
CA GLY A 86 -26.73 -47.46 22.93
C GLY A 86 -25.33 -46.97 23.33
N LYS A 87 -25.28 -45.71 23.82
CA LYS A 87 -24.46 -45.10 24.90
C LYS A 87 -23.15 -45.77 25.40
N LYS A 88 -22.07 -44.98 25.46
CA LYS A 88 -21.21 -44.79 26.67
C LYS A 88 -20.40 -43.49 26.62
N SER A 89 -20.12 -42.98 27.81
CA SER A 89 -19.59 -41.69 28.26
C SER A 89 -18.12 -41.38 27.92
N GLY A 90 -17.80 -40.08 27.81
CA GLY A 90 -16.54 -39.52 28.36
C GLY A 90 -15.30 -39.45 27.46
N LYS A 91 -15.21 -38.42 26.61
CA LYS A 91 -14.00 -37.58 26.38
C LYS A 91 -14.34 -36.57 25.27
N LYS A 92 -14.18 -35.27 25.54
CA LYS A 92 -14.21 -34.22 24.50
C LYS A 92 -13.17 -34.59 23.43
N LYS A 93 -13.64 -35.12 22.29
CA LYS A 93 -12.86 -35.19 21.06
C LYS A 93 -12.41 -33.75 20.78
N LYS A 94 -11.09 -33.53 20.73
CA LYS A 94 -10.56 -32.45 19.89
C LYS A 94 -11.19 -32.69 18.52
N GLU A 95 -11.94 -31.70 18.03
CA GLU A 95 -12.36 -31.67 16.63
C GLU A 95 -11.10 -31.91 15.81
N LYS A 96 -11.07 -33.07 15.15
CA LYS A 96 -10.00 -33.46 14.26
C LYS A 96 -10.13 -32.52 13.06
N ASP A 97 -9.06 -31.79 12.75
CA ASP A 97 -9.00 -30.87 11.60
C ASP A 97 -9.58 -31.53 10.35
N LEU A 98 -10.61 -30.91 9.77
CA LEU A 98 -11.31 -31.33 8.55
C LEU A 98 -10.74 -30.67 7.28
N THR A 99 -9.60 -30.00 7.38
CA THR A 99 -8.97 -29.23 6.30
C THR A 99 -7.61 -29.72 5.77
N PRO A 100 -7.07 -30.93 6.07
CA PRO A 100 -5.79 -31.32 5.49
C PRO A 100 -5.79 -31.53 3.96
N ASP A 101 -6.96 -31.72 3.33
CA ASP A 101 -7.07 -32.07 1.89
C ASP A 101 -7.68 -30.96 1.01
N ARG A 102 -7.77 -29.70 1.47
CA ARG A 102 -8.34 -28.60 0.67
C ARG A 102 -7.27 -27.92 -0.19
N SER A 103 -7.58 -27.70 -1.47
CA SER A 103 -6.73 -26.92 -2.38
C SER A 103 -6.65 -25.45 -1.92
N VAL A 104 -5.49 -24.83 -2.13
CA VAL A 104 -5.23 -23.42 -1.79
C VAL A 104 -6.21 -22.48 -2.49
N ASP A 105 -6.68 -22.85 -3.68
CA ASP A 105 -7.62 -22.06 -4.48
C ASP A 105 -9.04 -22.07 -3.90
N SER A 106 -9.51 -23.22 -3.41
CA SER A 106 -10.82 -23.31 -2.73
C SER A 106 -10.86 -22.44 -1.46
N LEU A 107 -9.75 -22.38 -0.72
CA LEU A 107 -9.63 -21.50 0.45
C LEU A 107 -9.58 -20.01 0.05
N PHE A 108 -8.96 -19.68 -1.08
CA PHE A 108 -8.94 -18.33 -1.61
C PHE A 108 -10.34 -17.86 -2.01
N GLU A 109 -11.10 -18.71 -2.70
CA GLU A 109 -12.50 -18.45 -3.05
C GLU A 109 -13.35 -18.24 -1.79
N GLU A 110 -13.22 -19.11 -0.78
CA GLU A 110 -13.91 -18.94 0.50
C GLU A 110 -13.56 -17.58 1.14
N LEU A 111 -12.29 -17.18 1.15
CA LEU A 111 -11.83 -15.91 1.70
C LEU A 111 -12.35 -14.67 0.96
N VAL A 112 -12.48 -14.78 -0.36
CA VAL A 112 -13.08 -13.74 -1.22
C VAL A 112 -14.58 -13.66 -0.96
N VAL A 113 -15.28 -14.79 -0.86
CA VAL A 113 -16.72 -14.86 -0.56
C VAL A 113 -17.02 -14.31 0.83
N ILE A 114 -16.18 -14.62 1.82
CA ILE A 114 -16.26 -14.04 3.18
C ILE A 114 -15.96 -12.53 3.13
N GLY A 115 -15.23 -12.05 2.11
CA GLY A 115 -14.88 -10.64 1.93
C GLY A 115 -13.74 -10.18 2.84
N LEU A 116 -12.87 -11.10 3.25
CA LEU A 116 -11.60 -10.77 3.91
C LEU A 116 -10.54 -10.36 2.89
N ILE A 117 -10.54 -10.97 1.71
CA ILE A 117 -9.74 -10.52 0.57
C ILE A 117 -10.57 -9.55 -0.24
N LYS A 118 -10.01 -8.37 -0.52
CA LYS A 118 -10.65 -7.33 -1.32
C LYS A 118 -9.78 -6.99 -2.52
N LYS A 119 -10.40 -6.74 -3.67
CA LYS A 119 -9.72 -6.14 -4.81
C LYS A 119 -9.28 -4.72 -4.41
N SER A 120 -7.99 -4.42 -4.56
CA SER A 120 -7.48 -3.06 -4.37
C SER A 120 -8.07 -2.14 -5.45
N LEU A 121 -8.36 -0.90 -5.07
CA LEU A 121 -8.63 0.15 -6.05
C LEU A 121 -7.30 0.52 -6.70
N LEU A 122 -7.32 0.75 -8.02
CA LEU A 122 -6.15 1.18 -8.77
C LEU A 122 -5.83 2.63 -8.39
N VAL A 123 -4.89 2.79 -7.47
CA VAL A 123 -4.39 4.09 -7.01
C VAL A 123 -2.88 4.00 -6.97
N THR A 124 -2.18 4.99 -7.51
CA THR A 124 -0.71 5.02 -7.48
C THR A 124 -0.21 5.84 -6.29
N LEU A 125 1.05 5.67 -5.90
CA LEU A 125 1.65 6.54 -4.88
C LEU A 125 1.76 8.00 -5.34
N ASN A 126 1.82 8.23 -6.65
CA ASN A 126 1.88 9.57 -7.23
C ASN A 126 0.59 10.37 -7.01
N ASP A 127 -0.54 9.67 -6.89
CA ASP A 127 -1.84 10.26 -6.59
C ASP A 127 -1.94 10.77 -5.15
N TYR A 128 -1.06 10.30 -4.25
CA TYR A 128 -0.93 10.87 -2.92
C TYR A 128 -0.14 12.19 -3.01
N ILE A 129 -0.90 13.28 -3.11
CA ILE A 129 -0.39 14.63 -3.32
C ILE A 129 0.08 15.22 -1.98
N GLY A 130 1.31 15.72 -1.97
CA GLY A 130 1.91 16.41 -0.84
C GLY A 130 3.17 17.13 -1.29
N ASP A 131 3.38 18.33 -0.76
CA ASP A 131 4.60 19.10 -1.03
C ASP A 131 5.67 18.81 0.03
N CYS A 132 6.94 19.08 -0.30
CA CYS A 132 8.05 18.93 0.62
C CYS A 132 8.14 20.11 1.59
N LEU A 133 8.78 19.88 2.74
CA LEU A 133 9.02 20.95 3.69
C LEU A 133 10.24 21.78 3.27
N TYR A 134 10.02 22.92 2.62
CA TYR A 134 11.10 23.83 2.18
C TYR A 134 11.97 24.36 3.32
N LEU A 135 11.41 24.52 4.51
CA LEU A 135 12.14 24.97 5.71
C LEU A 135 12.87 23.83 6.43
N GLY A 136 12.79 22.59 5.95
CA GLY A 136 13.33 21.42 6.65
C GLY A 136 14.83 21.53 6.95
N SER A 137 15.62 21.95 5.97
CA SER A 137 17.06 22.17 6.11
C SER A 137 17.38 23.28 7.11
N THR A 138 16.66 24.40 7.05
CA THR A 138 16.83 25.53 7.98
C THR A 138 16.45 25.16 9.41
N LEU A 139 15.39 24.37 9.60
CA LEU A 139 14.97 23.89 10.91
C LEU A 139 15.96 22.89 11.48
N THR A 140 16.53 22.04 10.62
CA THR A 140 17.57 21.09 11.00
C THR A 140 18.85 21.83 11.41
N LEU A 141 19.23 22.89 10.70
CA LEU A 141 20.32 23.80 11.10
C LEU A 141 20.01 24.53 12.42
N ALA A 142 18.75 24.87 12.65
CA ALA A 142 18.28 25.45 13.91
C ALA A 142 18.01 24.40 15.00
N ASN A 143 18.49 23.16 14.84
CA ASN A 143 18.37 22.04 15.77
C ASN A 143 16.93 21.71 16.20
N LYS A 144 15.94 22.02 15.35
CA LYS A 144 14.53 21.67 15.55
C LYS A 144 14.17 20.57 14.55
N ILE A 145 13.75 19.41 15.05
CA ILE A 145 13.21 18.35 14.20
C ILE A 145 11.82 18.79 13.74
N PRO A 146 11.60 19.05 12.43
CA PRO A 146 10.29 19.43 11.94
C PRO A 146 9.31 18.26 12.03
N MET A 147 8.02 18.60 12.03
CA MET A 147 6.97 17.59 11.82
C MET A 147 7.08 17.03 10.39
N PRO A 148 6.78 15.74 10.19
CA PRO A 148 6.93 15.10 8.88
C PRO A 148 5.95 15.70 7.87
N SER A 149 6.41 16.04 6.67
CA SER A 149 5.54 16.51 5.59
C SER A 149 4.77 15.37 4.93
N LEU A 150 3.74 15.70 4.14
CA LEU A 150 3.01 14.73 3.33
C LEU A 150 3.93 14.03 2.32
N PHE A 151 4.91 14.75 1.78
CA PHE A 151 5.95 14.17 0.92
C PHE A 151 6.80 13.13 1.67
N ASP A 152 7.23 13.44 2.90
CA ASP A 152 8.03 12.51 3.71
C ASP A 152 7.25 11.22 4.01
N ILE A 153 5.94 11.32 4.22
CA ILE A 153 5.08 10.15 4.44
C ILE A 153 5.03 9.27 3.19
N ARG A 154 4.87 9.88 2.01
CA ARG A 154 4.91 9.14 0.73
C ARG A 154 6.26 8.44 0.55
N GLN A 155 7.37 9.12 0.84
CA GLN A 155 8.70 8.55 0.74
C GLN A 155 8.91 7.40 1.74
N ASN A 156 8.48 7.56 2.99
CA ASN A 156 8.56 6.52 4.01
C ASN A 156 7.71 5.29 3.66
N ILE A 157 6.55 5.48 3.02
CA ILE A 157 5.70 4.38 2.56
C ILE A 157 6.31 3.66 1.36
N ALA A 158 6.92 4.39 0.43
CA ALA A 158 7.68 3.77 -0.66
C ALA A 158 8.82 2.92 -0.10
N LEU A 159 9.57 3.47 0.87
CA LEU A 159 10.74 2.80 1.46
C LEU A 159 10.37 1.58 2.32
N TYR A 160 9.42 1.72 3.25
CA TYR A 160 9.08 0.66 4.20
C TYR A 160 7.98 -0.28 3.70
N GLY A 161 7.09 0.19 2.81
CA GLY A 161 5.94 -0.58 2.31
C GLY A 161 6.21 -1.20 0.94
N VAL A 162 6.55 -0.38 -0.06
CA VAL A 162 6.68 -0.84 -1.46
C VAL A 162 7.97 -1.62 -1.67
N LEU A 163 9.13 -1.08 -1.30
CA LEU A 163 10.42 -1.78 -1.47
C LEU A 163 10.43 -3.10 -0.70
N ARG A 164 9.72 -3.17 0.43
CA ARG A 164 9.62 -4.40 1.22
C ARG A 164 8.79 -5.49 0.55
N LEU A 165 7.93 -5.17 -0.41
CA LEU A 165 7.16 -6.16 -1.16
C LEU A 165 7.74 -6.41 -2.56
N GLY A 166 8.84 -5.73 -2.90
CA GLY A 166 9.53 -5.82 -4.19
C GLY A 166 10.23 -7.16 -4.45
N SER A 167 11.18 -7.14 -5.39
CA SER A 167 11.96 -8.32 -5.77
C SER A 167 12.79 -8.87 -4.59
N HIS A 168 13.20 -10.13 -4.70
CA HIS A 168 13.97 -10.81 -3.64
C HIS A 168 15.27 -10.07 -3.28
N ASP A 169 15.94 -9.45 -4.27
CA ASP A 169 17.19 -8.74 -4.05
C ASP A 169 16.98 -7.42 -3.30
N ILE A 170 15.93 -6.68 -3.63
CA ILE A 170 15.57 -5.45 -2.91
C ILE A 170 15.17 -5.79 -1.47
N HIS A 171 14.51 -6.93 -1.29
CA HIS A 171 14.04 -7.41 0.00
C HIS A 171 15.16 -7.78 0.98
N THR A 172 16.30 -8.26 0.50
CA THR A 172 17.46 -8.56 1.35
C THR A 172 18.22 -7.29 1.74
N MET A 173 18.25 -6.28 0.86
CA MET A 173 18.92 -4.99 1.11
C MET A 173 18.08 -4.00 1.92
N ALA A 174 16.75 -4.05 1.80
CA ALA A 174 15.83 -3.11 2.45
C ALA A 174 15.72 -3.37 3.96
N PRO A 175 15.50 -2.31 4.77
CA PRO A 175 15.29 -2.46 6.20
C PRO A 175 14.09 -3.37 6.51
N LEU A 176 14.29 -4.34 7.41
CA LEU A 176 13.26 -5.29 7.80
C LEU A 176 12.21 -4.61 8.68
N VAL A 177 11.19 -4.03 8.04
CA VAL A 177 9.98 -3.50 8.69
C VAL A 177 8.80 -4.40 8.37
N ARG A 178 8.23 -5.06 9.38
CA ARG A 178 7.09 -5.98 9.22
C ARG A 178 5.74 -5.28 9.34
N SER A 179 5.70 -4.18 10.07
CA SER A 179 4.46 -3.52 10.45
C SER A 179 4.58 -2.00 10.50
N ILE A 180 3.67 -1.32 9.80
CA ILE A 180 3.53 0.14 9.77
C ILE A 180 2.18 0.53 10.38
N LEU A 181 2.17 1.58 11.20
CA LEU A 181 0.95 2.25 11.67
C LEU A 181 0.89 3.65 11.08
N LEU A 182 -0.16 3.94 10.32
CA LEU A 182 -0.52 5.27 9.85
C LEU A 182 -1.45 5.94 10.85
N VAL A 183 -0.99 7.03 11.45
CA VAL A 183 -1.71 7.81 12.47
C VAL A 183 -1.99 9.19 11.93
N GLY A 184 -3.22 9.66 12.02
CA GLY A 184 -3.57 11.03 11.63
C GLY A 184 -5.07 11.26 11.72
N PRO A 185 -5.55 12.49 11.49
CA PRO A 185 -6.98 12.76 11.47
C PRO A 185 -7.69 12.01 10.32
N SER A 186 -9.03 12.00 10.35
CA SER A 186 -9.82 11.41 9.25
C SER A 186 -9.63 12.21 7.96
N GLY A 187 -9.89 11.60 6.80
CA GLY A 187 -9.80 12.30 5.52
C GLY A 187 -8.39 12.60 4.97
N MET A 188 -7.31 12.12 5.63
CA MET A 188 -5.92 12.29 5.16
C MET A 188 -5.43 11.22 4.17
N GLY A 189 -6.33 10.44 3.57
CA GLY A 189 -5.91 9.42 2.59
C GLY A 189 -5.17 8.21 3.18
N LYS A 190 -5.26 7.94 4.50
CA LYS A 190 -4.64 6.75 5.13
C LYS A 190 -5.01 5.43 4.44
N LYS A 191 -6.28 5.25 4.10
CA LYS A 191 -6.76 4.06 3.38
C LYS A 191 -6.28 4.04 1.91
N MET A 192 -6.24 5.22 1.28
CA MET A 192 -5.73 5.40 -0.08
C MET A 192 -4.26 4.98 -0.17
N LEU A 193 -3.43 5.35 0.82
CA LEU A 193 -2.04 4.94 0.91
C LEU A 193 -1.86 3.41 0.98
N VAL A 194 -2.72 2.71 1.74
CA VAL A 194 -2.71 1.24 1.79
C VAL A 194 -3.02 0.64 0.42
N GLN A 195 -4.04 1.19 -0.27
CA GLN A 195 -4.42 0.76 -1.62
C GLN A 195 -3.31 1.07 -2.64
N ALA A 196 -2.62 2.19 -2.48
CA ALA A 196 -1.47 2.54 -3.31
C ALA A 196 -0.33 1.53 -3.16
N VAL A 197 0.02 1.15 -1.93
CA VAL A 197 1.03 0.09 -1.70
C VAL A 197 0.60 -1.22 -2.37
N CYS A 198 -0.67 -1.61 -2.31
CA CYS A 198 -1.15 -2.83 -2.97
C CYS A 198 -1.04 -2.73 -4.50
N THR A 199 -1.34 -1.56 -5.07
CA THR A 199 -1.28 -1.33 -6.52
C THR A 199 0.15 -1.36 -7.05
N GLU A 200 1.08 -0.66 -6.39
CA GLU A 200 2.50 -0.62 -6.79
C GLU A 200 3.19 -1.98 -6.69
N THR A 201 2.72 -2.83 -5.77
CA THR A 201 3.36 -4.13 -5.48
C THR A 201 2.62 -5.32 -6.09
N GLY A 202 1.45 -5.09 -6.69
CA GLY A 202 0.56 -6.16 -7.15
C GLY A 202 0.09 -7.09 -6.02
N ALA A 203 0.10 -6.63 -4.78
CA ALA A 203 -0.19 -7.44 -3.60
C ALA A 203 -1.69 -7.59 -3.32
N ASN A 204 -2.07 -8.76 -2.81
CA ASN A 204 -3.43 -9.01 -2.35
C ASN A 204 -3.73 -8.23 -1.06
N LEU A 205 -4.88 -7.55 -1.00
CA LEU A 205 -5.31 -6.78 0.17
C LEU A 205 -6.22 -7.62 1.08
N PHE A 206 -5.75 -7.88 2.29
CA PHE A 206 -6.52 -8.53 3.36
C PHE A 206 -7.07 -7.48 4.32
N ASP A 207 -8.39 -7.32 4.38
CA ASP A 207 -9.07 -6.41 5.30
C ASP A 207 -9.47 -7.12 6.59
N LEU A 208 -8.61 -7.02 7.60
CA LEU A 208 -8.81 -7.52 8.96
C LEU A 208 -9.28 -6.44 9.93
N SER A 209 -9.97 -5.40 9.43
CA SER A 209 -10.58 -4.38 10.27
C SER A 209 -11.59 -5.01 11.24
N PRO A 210 -11.67 -4.58 12.52
CA PRO A 210 -12.57 -5.18 13.51
C PRO A 210 -14.04 -5.25 13.08
N GLY A 211 -14.52 -4.28 12.29
CA GLY A 211 -15.87 -4.30 11.74
C GLY A 211 -16.10 -5.38 10.68
N ASN A 212 -15.08 -5.75 9.89
CA ASN A 212 -15.17 -6.82 8.89
C ASN A 212 -14.97 -8.21 9.50
N VAL A 213 -14.15 -8.29 10.54
CA VAL A 213 -13.80 -9.53 11.25
C VAL A 213 -14.96 -10.06 12.11
N MET A 214 -15.89 -9.18 12.51
CA MET A 214 -17.05 -9.52 13.32
C MET A 214 -17.90 -10.61 12.65
N GLY A 215 -18.13 -11.73 13.35
CA GLY A 215 -18.94 -12.85 12.86
C GLY A 215 -18.28 -13.74 11.80
N LYS A 216 -17.27 -13.24 11.09
CA LYS A 216 -16.60 -13.95 9.97
C LYS A 216 -15.35 -14.71 10.39
N TYR A 217 -14.67 -14.29 11.45
CA TYR A 217 -13.38 -14.87 11.84
C TYR A 217 -13.56 -16.14 12.70
N PRO A 218 -13.07 -17.30 12.25
CA PRO A 218 -13.24 -18.57 12.93
C PRO A 218 -12.24 -18.73 14.08
N GLY A 219 -12.25 -17.80 15.06
CA GLY A 219 -11.50 -17.86 16.33
C GLY A 219 -10.25 -18.74 16.37
N LYS A 220 -10.40 -20.01 16.82
CA LYS A 220 -9.30 -20.96 17.02
C LYS A 220 -8.63 -21.43 15.73
N ASN A 221 -9.34 -21.43 14.59
CA ASN A 221 -8.83 -21.75 13.26
C ASN A 221 -8.39 -20.49 12.51
N GLY A 222 -8.58 -19.32 13.10
CA GLY A 222 -8.15 -18.05 12.51
C GLY A 222 -6.63 -17.95 12.37
N SER A 223 -5.87 -18.62 13.23
CA SER A 223 -4.44 -18.80 13.04
C SER A 223 -4.11 -19.57 11.75
N GLN A 224 -4.89 -20.59 11.36
CA GLN A 224 -4.71 -21.28 10.08
C GLN A 224 -5.01 -20.33 8.91
N LEU A 225 -6.08 -19.54 9.01
CA LEU A 225 -6.44 -18.51 8.02
C LEU A 225 -5.32 -17.46 7.81
N LEU A 226 -4.67 -17.04 8.91
CA LEU A 226 -3.49 -16.17 8.86
C LEU A 226 -2.21 -16.91 8.41
N MET A 227 -2.09 -18.20 8.67
CA MET A 227 -0.97 -19.00 8.13
C MET A 227 -1.07 -19.15 6.61
N HIS A 228 -2.27 -19.02 6.01
CA HIS A 228 -2.47 -18.98 4.56
C HIS A 228 -2.21 -17.60 3.92
N ILE A 229 -1.64 -16.64 4.65
CA ILE A 229 -0.99 -15.42 4.12
C ILE A 229 0.20 -15.76 3.16
N VAL A 230 0.43 -17.04 2.88
CA VAL A 230 1.39 -17.62 1.93
C VAL A 230 1.26 -17.06 0.50
N PHE A 231 0.16 -16.40 0.12
CA PHE A 231 0.04 -15.70 -1.17
C PHE A 231 0.91 -14.44 -1.22
N LYS A 232 2.22 -14.61 -1.46
CA LYS A 232 3.20 -13.53 -1.52
C LYS A 232 3.22 -12.90 -2.92
N PRO A 233 3.03 -11.57 -3.09
CA PRO A 233 3.00 -10.54 -2.05
C PRO A 233 1.60 -10.27 -1.47
N SER A 234 1.53 -10.00 -0.17
CA SER A 234 0.27 -9.71 0.55
C SER A 234 0.39 -8.50 1.47
N VAL A 235 -0.68 -7.69 1.51
CA VAL A 235 -0.84 -6.56 2.44
C VAL A 235 -2.01 -6.83 3.37
N ILE A 236 -1.73 -6.86 4.67
CA ILE A 236 -2.75 -7.00 5.72
C ILE A 236 -3.09 -5.62 6.23
N TRP A 237 -4.30 -5.17 5.96
CA TRP A 237 -4.84 -3.91 6.45
C TRP A 237 -5.70 -4.11 7.69
N ILE A 238 -5.42 -3.32 8.72
CA ILE A 238 -6.25 -3.22 9.91
C ILE A 238 -6.74 -1.77 10.02
N GLY A 239 -7.99 -1.55 9.63
CA GLY A 239 -8.69 -0.29 9.86
C GLY A 239 -9.05 -0.09 11.33
N ASN A 240 -9.05 1.16 11.79
CA ASN A 240 -9.39 1.55 13.17
C ASN A 240 -8.69 0.68 14.21
N THR A 241 -7.36 0.57 14.07
CA THR A 241 -6.53 -0.31 14.91
C THR A 241 -6.69 -0.04 16.40
N GLU A 242 -7.10 1.18 16.77
CA GLU A 242 -7.37 1.54 18.15
C GLU A 242 -8.39 0.61 18.81
N LYS A 243 -9.35 0.08 18.03
CA LYS A 243 -10.37 -0.85 18.51
C LYS A 243 -9.77 -2.19 18.91
N THR A 244 -8.86 -2.72 18.10
CA THR A 244 -8.13 -3.97 18.38
C THR A 244 -7.27 -3.84 19.66
N PHE A 245 -6.79 -2.63 19.95
CA PHE A 245 -5.89 -2.33 21.06
C PHE A 245 -6.54 -1.50 22.18
N TYR A 246 -7.87 -1.47 22.31
CA TYR A 246 -8.56 -0.65 23.32
C TYR A 246 -8.01 -0.83 24.74
N LYS A 247 -7.78 0.30 25.45
CA LYS A 247 -7.49 0.28 26.90
C LYS A 247 -8.68 -0.31 27.67
N LYS A 248 -9.85 0.28 27.46
CA LYS A 248 -11.15 -0.16 27.95
C LYS A 248 -12.11 -0.24 26.76
N ILE A 249 -12.83 -1.35 26.64
CA ILE A 249 -13.77 -1.54 25.53
C ILE A 249 -15.06 -0.76 25.87
N PRO A 250 -15.50 0.20 25.02
CA PRO A 250 -16.79 0.88 25.18
C PRO A 250 -17.94 -0.13 25.29
N LYS A 251 -18.98 0.18 26.06
CA LYS A 251 -20.07 -0.78 26.33
C LYS A 251 -20.82 -1.15 25.05
N GLU A 252 -20.97 -0.19 24.14
CA GLU A 252 -21.62 -0.35 22.84
C GLU A 252 -20.87 -1.33 21.94
N GLU A 253 -19.53 -1.30 21.98
CA GLU A 253 -18.67 -2.10 21.10
C GLU A 253 -18.29 -3.48 21.68
N ARG A 254 -18.78 -3.83 22.87
CA ARG A 254 -18.49 -5.15 23.49
C ARG A 254 -19.01 -6.31 22.64
N ARG A 255 -20.15 -6.14 21.96
CA ARG A 255 -20.72 -7.17 21.08
C ARG A 255 -19.80 -7.51 19.89
N MET A 256 -18.90 -6.61 19.51
CA MET A 256 -17.99 -6.81 18.38
C MET A 256 -16.75 -7.64 18.75
N ASP A 257 -16.45 -7.85 20.03
CA ASP A 257 -15.24 -8.53 20.53
C ASP A 257 -13.94 -8.14 19.78
N PRO A 258 -13.60 -6.84 19.70
CA PRO A 258 -12.54 -6.34 18.82
C PRO A 258 -11.13 -6.84 19.19
N LYS A 259 -10.93 -7.34 20.41
CA LYS A 259 -9.65 -7.88 20.89
C LYS A 259 -9.37 -9.32 20.43
N ARG A 260 -10.35 -10.01 19.84
CA ARG A 260 -10.24 -11.44 19.49
C ARG A 260 -9.04 -11.74 18.58
N ILE A 261 -8.81 -10.89 17.57
CA ILE A 261 -7.79 -11.09 16.55
C ILE A 261 -6.38 -10.63 17.00
N LYS A 262 -6.28 -9.86 18.09
CA LYS A 262 -5.01 -9.27 18.58
C LYS A 262 -3.94 -10.33 18.83
N LYS A 263 -4.28 -11.44 19.49
CA LYS A 263 -3.33 -12.50 19.84
C LYS A 263 -2.81 -13.24 18.61
N ASP A 264 -3.69 -13.50 17.66
CA ASP A 264 -3.35 -14.23 16.44
C ASP A 264 -2.49 -13.38 15.51
N LEU A 265 -2.82 -12.08 15.36
CA LEU A 265 -2.00 -11.14 14.60
C LEU A 265 -0.60 -11.00 15.20
N MET A 266 -0.50 -10.84 16.52
CA MET A 266 0.80 -10.75 17.19
C MET A 266 1.64 -12.02 17.02
N ARG A 267 0.99 -13.19 16.92
CA ARG A 267 1.67 -14.45 16.63
C ARG A 267 2.12 -14.50 15.16
N ALA A 268 1.24 -14.15 14.23
CA ALA A 268 1.53 -14.12 12.80
C ALA A 268 2.72 -13.19 12.48
N THR A 269 2.72 -11.95 13.01
CA THR A 269 3.82 -11.00 12.77
C THR A 269 5.18 -11.50 13.27
N ARG A 270 5.21 -12.31 14.34
CA ARG A 270 6.46 -12.91 14.84
C ARG A 270 6.94 -14.10 14.02
N GLN A 271 6.02 -14.77 13.33
CA GLN A 271 6.35 -15.88 12.44
C GLN A 271 6.89 -15.39 11.09
N LEU A 272 6.64 -14.12 10.73
CA LEU A 272 7.16 -13.53 9.49
C LEU A 272 8.68 -13.44 9.50
N GLY A 273 9.28 -14.24 8.63
CA GLY A 273 10.72 -14.30 8.39
C GLY A 273 11.20 -13.25 7.39
N PRO A 274 12.52 -13.07 7.26
CA PRO A 274 13.11 -12.14 6.31
C PRO A 274 12.89 -12.52 4.84
N GLY A 275 12.33 -13.69 4.52
CA GLY A 275 11.94 -14.14 3.17
C GLY A 275 10.45 -14.00 2.85
N ASP A 276 9.65 -13.45 3.77
CA ASP A 276 8.21 -13.29 3.58
C ASP A 276 7.87 -11.90 3.03
N ARG A 277 7.25 -11.85 1.84
CA ARG A 277 6.72 -10.61 1.22
C ARG A 277 5.31 -10.32 1.75
N VAL A 278 5.24 -10.07 3.06
CA VAL A 278 3.99 -9.79 3.75
C VAL A 278 4.17 -8.52 4.55
N MET A 279 3.26 -7.56 4.34
CA MET A 279 3.30 -6.28 5.02
C MET A 279 2.03 -6.07 5.84
N LEU A 280 2.19 -5.69 7.11
CA LEU A 280 1.05 -5.33 7.95
C LEU A 280 0.94 -3.81 8.06
N ILE A 281 -0.21 -3.25 7.67
CA ILE A 281 -0.47 -1.81 7.72
C ILE A 281 -1.71 -1.54 8.55
N GLY A 282 -1.52 -0.80 9.63
CA GLY A 282 -2.58 -0.30 10.50
C GLY A 282 -2.95 1.14 10.17
N THR A 283 -4.22 1.49 10.25
CA THR A 283 -4.67 2.90 10.18
C THR A 283 -5.47 3.26 11.42
N THR A 284 -5.20 4.42 12.02
CA THR A 284 -5.93 4.89 13.21
C THR A 284 -6.22 6.38 13.12
N GLU A 285 -7.40 6.77 13.59
CA GLU A 285 -7.82 8.17 13.76
C GLU A 285 -7.66 8.65 15.19
N ARG A 286 -7.93 7.75 16.16
CA ARG A 286 -7.96 8.07 17.59
C ARG A 286 -7.02 7.14 18.37
N PRO A 287 -5.70 7.26 18.18
CA PRO A 287 -4.73 6.40 18.84
C PRO A 287 -4.76 6.49 20.38
N GLN A 288 -5.29 7.58 20.94
CA GLN A 288 -5.47 7.81 22.38
C GLN A 288 -6.34 6.76 23.09
N LEU A 289 -7.31 6.17 22.38
CA LEU A 289 -8.20 5.14 22.91
C LEU A 289 -7.50 3.78 23.10
N ALA A 290 -6.39 3.57 22.37
CA ALA A 290 -5.63 2.34 22.43
C ALA A 290 -4.52 2.36 23.47
N GLU A 291 -4.15 1.15 23.88
CA GLU A 291 -3.02 0.89 24.76
C GLU A 291 -1.70 1.12 24.00
N MET A 292 -1.02 2.22 24.31
CA MET A 292 0.19 2.65 23.61
C MET A 292 1.32 1.60 23.64
N LYS A 293 1.52 0.90 24.77
CA LYS A 293 2.53 -0.18 24.88
C LYS A 293 2.22 -1.33 23.93
N GLY A 294 0.95 -1.68 23.76
CA GLY A 294 0.51 -2.73 22.85
C GLY A 294 0.74 -2.34 21.38
N LEU A 295 0.34 -1.12 21.01
CA LEU A 295 0.54 -0.58 19.66
C LEU A 295 2.02 -0.50 19.29
N CYS A 296 2.85 0.12 20.13
CA CYS A 296 4.28 0.30 19.85
C CYS A 296 5.06 -1.02 19.83
N ARG A 297 4.55 -2.08 20.46
CA ARG A 297 5.15 -3.42 20.40
C ARG A 297 4.76 -4.17 19.13
N PHE A 298 3.58 -3.89 18.59
CA PHE A 298 3.05 -4.58 17.43
C PHE A 298 3.46 -3.90 16.11
N TYR A 299 3.47 -2.57 16.09
CA TYR A 299 3.89 -1.75 14.96
C TYR A 299 5.33 -1.30 15.12
N GLU A 300 6.22 -1.79 14.24
CA GLU A 300 7.64 -1.46 14.25
C GLU A 300 7.89 -0.01 13.82
N ARG A 301 7.10 0.50 12.86
CA ARG A 301 7.13 1.89 12.41
C ARG A 301 5.79 2.57 12.60
N ILE A 302 5.82 3.78 13.16
CA ILE A 302 4.64 4.63 13.33
C ILE A 302 4.87 5.89 12.50
N LEU A 303 4.06 6.08 11.46
CA LEU A 303 4.09 7.25 10.60
C LEU A 303 2.94 8.18 11.00
N PHE A 304 3.30 9.37 11.46
CA PHE A 304 2.35 10.41 11.78
C PHE A 304 2.06 11.25 10.54
N ILE A 305 0.78 11.41 10.22
CA ILE A 305 0.27 12.20 9.10
C ILE A 305 -0.32 13.49 9.68
N PRO A 306 0.39 14.63 9.56
CA PRO A 306 -0.17 15.91 9.99
C PRO A 306 -1.20 16.41 8.98
N ARG A 307 -1.83 17.54 9.33
CA ARG A 307 -2.64 18.31 8.39
C ARG A 307 -1.77 18.86 7.26
N PRO A 308 -2.34 19.05 6.05
CA PRO A 308 -1.59 19.64 4.95
C PRO A 308 -1.22 21.09 5.26
N ASP A 309 0.04 21.44 5.06
CA ASP A 309 0.53 22.82 5.11
C ASP A 309 -0.04 23.65 3.96
N TYR A 310 0.10 24.98 4.03
CA TYR A 310 -0.35 25.89 2.98
C TYR A 310 0.13 25.49 1.57
N ALA A 311 1.43 25.17 1.43
CA ALA A 311 2.01 24.72 0.16
C ALA A 311 1.36 23.41 -0.34
N SER A 312 1.20 22.44 0.57
CA SER A 312 0.50 21.19 0.24
C SER A 312 -0.96 21.42 -0.15
N ARG A 313 -1.70 22.30 0.55
CA ARG A 313 -3.09 22.65 0.21
C ARG A 313 -3.19 23.31 -1.15
N TYR A 314 -2.28 24.21 -1.49
CA TYR A 314 -2.22 24.83 -2.81
C TYR A 314 -2.07 23.79 -3.92
N VAL A 315 -1.12 22.85 -3.77
CA VAL A 315 -0.90 21.78 -4.75
C VAL A 315 -2.10 20.82 -4.80
N LEU A 316 -2.70 20.51 -3.65
CA LEU A 316 -3.91 19.67 -3.56
C LEU A 316 -5.07 20.28 -4.34
N TRP A 317 -5.41 21.54 -4.09
CA TRP A 317 -6.47 22.23 -4.83
C TRP A 317 -6.21 22.23 -6.33
N LYS A 318 -4.99 22.60 -6.74
CA LYS A 318 -4.60 22.66 -8.14
C LYS A 318 -4.78 21.30 -8.83
N ARG A 319 -4.16 20.24 -8.30
CA ARG A 319 -4.20 18.91 -8.90
C ARG A 319 -5.58 18.26 -8.83
N MET A 320 -6.31 18.42 -7.73
CA MET A 320 -7.64 17.83 -7.59
C MET A 320 -8.65 18.46 -8.56
N ILE A 321 -8.55 19.76 -8.82
CA ILE A 321 -9.36 20.46 -9.84
C ILE A 321 -8.97 19.99 -11.24
N GLU A 322 -7.67 19.92 -11.54
CA GLU A 322 -7.16 19.41 -12.83
C GLU A 322 -7.62 17.97 -13.11
N ASN A 323 -7.63 17.11 -12.09
CA ASN A 323 -8.10 15.72 -12.19
C ASN A 323 -9.60 15.58 -12.51
N GLN A 324 -10.41 16.63 -12.29
CA GLN A 324 -11.84 16.63 -12.66
C GLN A 324 -12.07 17.05 -14.13
N GLY A 325 -10.99 17.16 -14.92
CA GLY A 325 -11.08 17.50 -16.35
C GLY A 325 -11.18 19.00 -16.63
N ILE A 326 -10.93 19.85 -15.62
CA ILE A 326 -10.81 21.30 -15.82
C ILE A 326 -9.44 21.58 -16.41
N GLY A 327 -9.42 22.06 -17.65
CA GLY A 327 -8.20 22.40 -18.35
C GLY A 327 -7.41 23.49 -17.64
N VAL A 328 -6.07 23.43 -17.73
CA VAL A 328 -5.08 24.31 -17.08
C VAL A 328 -5.41 25.81 -17.20
N GLN A 329 -6.06 26.21 -18.30
CA GLN A 329 -6.46 27.59 -18.57
C GLN A 329 -7.50 28.14 -17.57
N GLN A 330 -8.45 27.30 -17.14
CA GLN A 330 -9.49 27.72 -16.18
C GLN A 330 -8.95 27.74 -14.75
N THR A 331 -7.96 26.89 -14.45
CA THR A 331 -7.25 26.85 -13.17
C THR A 331 -6.40 28.11 -12.93
N GLN A 332 -5.90 28.76 -13.99
CA GLN A 332 -5.15 30.03 -13.87
C GLN A 332 -6.03 31.23 -13.50
N SER A 333 -7.31 31.21 -13.91
CA SER A 333 -8.27 32.26 -13.54
C SER A 333 -8.73 32.18 -12.08
N LEU A 334 -8.50 31.04 -11.44
CA LEU A 334 -9.00 30.73 -10.11
C LEU A 334 -7.93 31.08 -9.07
N ASP A 335 -8.30 31.86 -8.05
CA ASP A 335 -7.38 32.24 -7.00
C ASP A 335 -7.17 31.09 -5.98
N ILE A 336 -6.36 30.11 -6.38
CA ILE A 336 -6.04 28.92 -5.59
C ILE A 336 -5.31 29.29 -4.30
N SER A 337 -4.52 30.36 -4.31
CA SER A 337 -3.81 30.87 -3.14
C SER A 337 -4.79 31.30 -2.05
N ALA A 338 -5.85 32.03 -2.42
CA ALA A 338 -6.91 32.40 -1.49
C ALA A 338 -7.63 31.16 -0.93
N LEU A 339 -7.97 30.19 -1.78
CA LEU A 339 -8.57 28.92 -1.34
C LEU A 339 -7.67 28.15 -0.37
N ALA A 340 -6.37 28.09 -0.62
CA ALA A 340 -5.42 27.41 0.25
C ALA A 340 -5.27 28.09 1.63
N ARG A 341 -5.49 29.41 1.73
CA ARG A 341 -5.55 30.13 3.01
C ARG A 341 -6.85 29.85 3.76
N VAL A 342 -7.99 29.96 3.08
CA VAL A 342 -9.32 29.75 3.69
C VAL A 342 -9.53 28.30 4.12
N SER A 343 -8.92 27.34 3.40
CA SER A 343 -8.99 25.91 3.72
C SER A 343 -8.03 25.46 4.83
N ASP A 344 -7.51 26.38 5.67
CA ASP A 344 -6.81 25.95 6.87
C ASP A 344 -7.75 25.23 7.84
N GLY A 345 -7.27 24.13 8.43
CA GLY A 345 -8.08 23.23 9.26
C GLY A 345 -8.69 22.07 8.48
N TYR A 346 -8.82 22.17 7.16
CA TYR A 346 -9.47 21.13 6.34
C TYR A 346 -8.50 20.05 5.88
N THR A 347 -9.05 18.86 5.65
CA THR A 347 -8.32 17.68 5.20
C THR A 347 -8.43 17.53 3.67
N PRO A 348 -7.53 16.79 3.01
CA PRO A 348 -7.65 16.48 1.58
C PRO A 348 -9.02 15.86 1.22
N GLY A 349 -9.59 15.05 2.12
CA GLY A 349 -10.94 14.50 1.95
C GLY A 349 -12.03 15.57 1.92
N HIS A 350 -11.96 16.57 2.80
CA HIS A 350 -12.89 17.70 2.79
C HIS A 350 -12.75 18.56 1.53
N ILE A 351 -11.51 18.80 1.09
CA ILE A 351 -11.23 19.50 -0.16
C ILE A 351 -11.84 18.74 -1.35
N LEU A 352 -11.59 17.43 -1.45
CA LEU A 352 -12.16 16.59 -2.50
C LEU A 352 -13.71 16.64 -2.49
N GLN A 353 -14.33 16.53 -1.31
CA GLN A 353 -15.79 16.59 -1.18
C GLN A 353 -16.35 17.94 -1.62
N SER A 354 -15.68 19.04 -1.26
CA SER A 354 -16.09 20.38 -1.70
C SER A 354 -15.97 20.53 -3.22
N ILE A 355 -14.91 19.99 -3.82
CA ILE A 355 -14.70 20.01 -5.28
C ILE A 355 -15.79 19.21 -5.99
N GLN A 356 -16.07 17.99 -5.53
CA GLN A 356 -17.13 17.14 -6.11
C GLN A 356 -18.52 17.77 -5.98
N SER A 357 -18.78 18.51 -4.89
CA SER A 357 -20.06 19.18 -4.68
C SER A 357 -20.25 20.38 -5.62
N VAL A 358 -19.18 21.12 -5.92
CA VAL A 358 -19.22 22.27 -6.84
C VAL A 358 -19.19 21.79 -8.29
N LEU A 359 -18.26 20.89 -8.63
CA LEU A 359 -18.01 20.39 -9.98
C LEU A 359 -18.92 19.22 -10.34
N THR A 360 -20.22 19.46 -10.30
CA THR A 360 -21.19 18.54 -10.89
C THR A 360 -21.08 18.54 -12.42
N GLU A 361 -21.52 17.48 -13.08
CA GLU A 361 -21.55 17.40 -14.55
C GLU A 361 -22.25 18.61 -15.18
N ARG A 362 -23.35 19.05 -14.57
CA ARG A 362 -24.06 20.27 -14.98
C ARG A 362 -23.19 21.52 -14.86
N ARG A 363 -22.40 21.65 -13.79
CA ARG A 363 -21.48 22.80 -13.62
C ARG A 363 -20.38 22.77 -14.66
N LEU A 364 -19.82 21.59 -14.96
CA LEU A 364 -18.76 21.41 -15.97
C LEU A 364 -19.22 21.91 -17.35
N LEU A 365 -20.46 21.60 -17.76
CA LEU A 365 -21.03 22.11 -19.02
C LEU A 365 -21.20 23.63 -19.05
N GLN A 366 -21.42 24.26 -17.88
CA GLN A 366 -21.62 25.71 -17.76
C GLN A 366 -20.31 26.50 -17.68
N LEU A 367 -19.15 25.83 -17.56
CA LEU A 367 -17.85 26.50 -17.43
C LEU A 367 -17.51 27.40 -18.62
N THR A 368 -18.02 27.06 -19.81
CA THR A 368 -17.85 27.86 -21.03
C THR A 368 -18.52 29.23 -20.93
N LYS A 369 -19.62 29.34 -20.17
CA LYS A 369 -20.42 30.58 -20.02
C LYS A 369 -20.17 31.30 -18.71
N LYS A 370 -19.85 30.56 -17.64
CA LYS A 370 -19.63 31.08 -16.30
C LYS A 370 -18.33 30.51 -15.73
N PRO A 371 -17.27 31.32 -15.61
CA PRO A 371 -15.99 30.86 -15.05
C PRO A 371 -16.17 30.43 -13.59
N LEU A 372 -15.21 29.65 -13.09
CA LEU A 372 -15.19 29.20 -11.70
C LEU A 372 -14.72 30.31 -10.78
N VAL A 373 -15.42 30.49 -9.66
CA VAL A 373 -15.07 31.46 -8.63
C VAL A 373 -14.74 30.73 -7.34
N ALA A 374 -13.71 31.19 -6.63
CA ALA A 374 -13.28 30.61 -5.36
C ALA A 374 -14.41 30.57 -4.29
N SER A 375 -15.32 31.54 -4.30
CA SER A 375 -16.43 31.62 -3.34
C SER A 375 -17.38 30.42 -3.39
N GLU A 376 -17.54 29.77 -4.56
CA GLU A 376 -18.41 28.59 -4.71
C GLU A 376 -17.94 27.42 -3.81
N PHE A 377 -16.63 27.27 -3.65
CA PHE A 377 -16.03 26.23 -2.82
C PHE A 377 -16.15 26.56 -1.33
N VAL A 378 -16.02 27.84 -0.96
CA VAL A 378 -16.08 28.29 0.45
C VAL A 378 -17.44 27.96 1.07
N VAL A 379 -18.53 28.12 0.32
CA VAL A 379 -19.89 27.78 0.79
C VAL A 379 -20.02 26.29 1.15
N HIS A 380 -19.35 25.42 0.40
CA HIS A 380 -19.38 23.97 0.65
C HIS A 380 -18.42 23.58 1.78
N LEU A 381 -17.25 24.20 1.85
CA LEU A 381 -16.31 24.01 2.95
C LEU A 381 -16.92 24.39 4.31
N ALA A 382 -17.66 25.50 4.37
CA ALA A 382 -18.31 25.95 5.61
C ALA A 382 -19.35 24.98 6.17
N LYS A 383 -19.85 24.03 5.37
CA LYS A 383 -20.76 22.97 5.83
C LYS A 383 -20.04 21.77 6.45
N LEU A 384 -18.73 21.66 6.24
CA LEU A 384 -17.91 20.56 6.72
C LEU A 384 -17.20 20.96 8.02
N ASP A 385 -17.11 20.03 8.96
CA ASP A 385 -16.41 20.27 10.21
C ASP A 385 -14.88 20.26 9.97
N PRO A 386 -14.16 21.35 10.27
CA PRO A 386 -12.70 21.34 10.20
C PRO A 386 -12.10 20.50 11.31
N VAL A 387 -10.85 20.07 11.13
CA VAL A 387 -10.10 19.43 12.21
C VAL A 387 -9.73 20.49 13.23
N TYR A 388 -10.31 20.40 14.42
CA TYR A 388 -10.07 21.35 15.50
C TYR A 388 -8.63 21.25 16.01
N ARG A 389 -8.12 22.39 16.51
CA ARG A 389 -6.77 22.50 17.05
C ARG A 389 -6.53 21.57 18.23
N GLU A 390 -7.53 21.36 19.08
CA GLU A 390 -7.46 20.46 20.23
C GLU A 390 -7.23 18.99 19.81
N GLU A 391 -7.92 18.54 18.76
CA GLU A 391 -7.73 17.20 18.22
C GLU A 391 -6.30 17.04 17.69
N GLU A 392 -5.80 18.05 16.99
CA GLU A 392 -4.44 18.07 16.45
C GLU A 392 -3.38 18.04 17.56
N GLU A 393 -3.52 18.86 18.59
CA GLU A 393 -2.60 18.89 19.74
C GLU A 393 -2.63 17.55 20.50
N SER A 394 -3.80 16.95 20.69
CA SER A 394 -3.93 15.64 21.31
C SER A 394 -3.18 14.54 20.54
N LEU A 395 -3.23 14.59 19.20
CA LEU A 395 -2.53 13.66 18.33
C LEU A 395 -1.02 13.88 18.36
N LYS A 396 -0.57 15.14 18.35
CA LYS A 396 0.84 15.51 18.47
C LYS A 396 1.42 15.04 19.80
N GLU A 397 0.73 15.33 20.90
CA GLU A 397 1.14 14.85 22.23
C GLU A 397 1.24 13.33 22.29
N TRP A 398 0.27 12.62 21.71
CA TRP A 398 0.31 11.17 21.65
C TRP A 398 1.54 10.70 20.86
N PHE A 399 1.83 11.31 19.71
CA PHE A 399 2.97 10.95 18.88
C PHE A 399 4.29 11.16 19.63
N TYR A 400 4.46 12.28 20.35
CA TYR A 400 5.63 12.54 21.18
C TYR A 400 5.84 11.52 22.31
N LYS A 401 4.77 10.90 22.80
CA LYS A 401 4.85 9.83 23.82
C LYS A 401 5.32 8.48 23.25
N THR A 402 5.30 8.30 21.93
CA THR A 402 5.79 7.07 21.27
C THR A 402 7.32 6.94 21.36
N PRO A 403 7.91 5.74 21.19
CA PRO A 403 9.37 5.57 21.20
C PRO A 403 10.10 6.44 20.17
N LEU A 404 9.51 6.65 18.98
CA LEU A 404 10.05 7.55 17.96
C LEU A 404 9.96 9.01 18.40
N GLY A 405 8.80 9.43 18.92
CA GLY A 405 8.62 10.77 19.48
C GLY A 405 9.58 11.08 20.63
N LYS A 406 9.80 10.12 21.54
CA LYS A 406 10.76 10.23 22.63
C LYS A 406 12.20 10.31 22.15
N LYS A 407 12.58 9.57 21.10
CA LYS A 407 13.89 9.70 20.47
C LYS A 407 14.07 11.09 19.89
N ASN A 408 13.04 11.64 19.25
CA ASN A 408 13.09 13.00 18.71
C ASN A 408 13.24 14.03 19.84
N ILE A 409 12.45 13.93 20.92
CA ILE A 409 12.57 14.82 22.08
C ILE A 409 13.95 14.71 22.73
N LYS A 410 14.44 13.49 22.95
CA LYS A 410 15.77 13.26 23.54
C LYS A 410 16.86 13.86 22.65
N PHE A 411 16.81 13.64 21.35
CA PHE A 411 17.75 14.23 20.40
C PHE A 411 17.72 15.76 20.46
N THR A 412 16.53 16.35 20.51
CA THR A 412 16.36 17.81 20.62
C THR A 412 16.97 18.34 21.93
N LYS A 413 16.75 17.63 23.04
CA LYS A 413 17.27 18.00 24.37
C LYS A 413 18.79 17.85 24.47
N ASP A 414 19.33 16.71 24.05
CA ASP A 414 20.77 16.42 24.05
C ASP A 414 21.52 17.48 23.20
N GLN A 415 20.90 17.99 22.13
CA GLN A 415 21.47 19.04 21.29
C GLN A 415 21.30 20.46 21.84
N GLN A 416 20.21 20.77 22.53
CA GLN A 416 20.06 22.02 23.28
C GLN A 416 21.13 22.13 24.38
N GLU A 417 21.35 21.06 25.13
CA GLU A 417 22.41 20.98 26.15
C GLU A 417 23.80 21.16 25.51
N ALA A 418 24.02 20.66 24.28
CA ALA A 418 25.26 20.86 23.54
C ALA A 418 25.46 22.30 23.05
N GLU A 419 24.40 23.00 22.61
CA GLU A 419 24.47 24.42 22.24
C GLU A 419 24.72 25.31 23.45
N GLU A 420 24.02 25.07 24.56
CA GLU A 420 24.26 25.80 25.81
C GLU A 420 25.70 25.61 26.30
N ALA A 421 26.24 24.38 26.20
CA ALA A 421 27.64 24.11 26.51
C ALA A 421 28.62 24.82 25.56
N ARG A 422 28.29 24.94 24.27
CA ARG A 422 29.09 25.72 23.29
C ARG A 422 29.07 27.21 23.62
N LEU A 423 27.90 27.79 23.87
CA LEU A 423 27.74 29.20 24.24
C LEU A 423 28.44 29.52 25.57
N ALA A 424 28.41 28.59 26.54
CA ALA A 424 29.15 28.74 27.80
C ALA A 424 30.68 28.69 27.58
N LYS A 425 31.18 27.85 26.67
CA LYS A 425 32.60 27.80 26.29
C LYS A 425 33.04 29.06 25.54
N GLU A 426 32.21 29.63 24.67
CA GLU A 426 32.50 30.89 23.98
C GLU A 426 32.51 32.08 24.95
N LYS A 427 31.56 32.14 25.90
CA LYS A 427 31.56 33.16 26.95
C LYS A 427 32.79 33.07 27.87
N LYS A 428 33.31 31.86 28.11
CA LYS A 428 34.57 31.64 28.85
C LYS A 428 35.84 31.94 28.04
N LYS A 429 35.77 32.01 26.71
CA LYS A 429 36.89 32.41 25.83
C LYS A 429 36.93 33.92 25.55
N LYS A 430 35.81 34.62 25.77
CA LYS A 430 35.69 36.08 25.62
C LYS A 430 35.92 36.87 26.92
N LYS A 431 36.02 36.19 28.06
CA LYS A 431 36.58 36.69 29.31
C LYS A 431 37.99 36.17 29.45
#